data_AF-A0A661KMU3-F1
#
_entry.id   AF-A0A661KMU3-F1
#
_cell.length_a   1.000
_cell.length_b   1.000
_cell.length_c   1.000
_cell.angle_alpha   90.00
_cell.angle_beta   90.00
_cell.angle_gamma   90.00
#
_symmetry.space_group_name_H-M   'P 1'
#
loop_
_entity.id
_entity.type
_entity.pdbx_description
1 polymer ?
#
loop_
_entity_poly.entity_id
_entity_poly.type
_entity_poly.pdbx_seq_one_letter_code
_entity_poly.pdbx_strand_id
1 'polypeptide(L)'
;DPAAIGAASHRDFRIFAKLVSQLEQGVFINLGSAVIIPEVFLKALSLVRNLGYNVYRFTTINLDFNRQYRALTNVVERPTMHGGRGFYIIGHNEITFPLIAALVIEYISRRAKDANI
;
A
#
# COMPACT_ATOMS: atom_id res chain seq x y z
N ASP A 1 -2.13 21.04 22.86
CA ASP A 1 -1.28 21.96 22.11
C ASP A 1 -1.35 21.62 20.62
N PRO A 2 -2.05 22.45 19.81
CA PRO A 2 -2.16 22.24 18.36
C PRO A 2 -0.82 22.23 17.62
N ALA A 3 0.17 22.99 18.09
CA ALA A 3 1.48 23.07 17.45
C ALA A 3 2.24 21.75 17.56
N ALA A 4 2.19 21.12 18.74
CA ALA A 4 2.80 19.83 18.98
C ALA A 4 2.20 18.72 18.10
N ILE A 5 0.87 18.71 17.95
CA ILE A 5 0.17 17.73 17.09
C ILE A 5 0.57 17.92 15.62
N GLY A 6 0.59 19.16 15.13
CA GLY A 6 1.01 19.46 13.76
C GLY A 6 2.44 19.03 13.46
N ALA A 7 3.36 19.29 14.40
CA ALA A 7 4.75 18.86 14.28
C ALA A 7 4.89 17.33 14.25
N ALA A 8 4.15 16.61 15.10
CA ALA A 8 4.16 15.15 15.14
C ALA A 8 3.61 14.55 13.83
N SER A 9 2.41 14.95 13.39
CA SER A 9 1.82 14.45 12.15
C SER A 9 2.64 14.77 10.91
N HIS A 10 3.29 15.95 10.87
CA HIS A 10 4.22 16.28 9.78
C HIS A 10 5.44 15.35 9.79
N ARG A 11 6.00 15.05 10.96
CA ARG A 11 7.11 14.09 11.08
C ARG A 11 6.70 12.69 10.62
N ASP A 12 5.53 12.21 11.03
CA ASP A 12 4.99 10.91 10.62
C ASP A 12 4.81 10.83 9.10
N PHE A 13 4.27 11.89 8.49
CA PHE A 13 4.13 11.98 7.04
C PHE A 13 5.49 11.88 6.32
N ARG A 14 6.54 12.53 6.82
CA ARG A 14 7.88 12.42 6.22
C ARG A 14 8.46 11.01 6.35
N ILE A 15 8.25 10.35 7.49
CA ILE A 15 8.67 8.95 7.68
C ILE A 15 7.93 8.05 6.68
N PHE A 16 6.62 8.23 6.56
CA PHE A 16 5.82 7.47 5.59
C PHE A 16 6.25 7.74 4.14
N ALA A 17 6.50 9.00 3.76
CA ALA A 17 7.04 9.34 2.45
C ALA A 17 8.41 8.69 2.18
N LYS A 18 9.28 8.59 3.20
CA LYS A 18 10.54 7.88 3.08
C LYS A 18 10.33 6.39 2.80
N LEU A 19 9.36 5.74 3.45
CA LEU A 19 9.01 4.34 3.14
C LEU A 19 8.46 4.19 1.72
N VAL A 20 7.58 5.11 1.29
CA VAL A 20 7.06 5.13 -0.08
C VAL A 20 8.17 5.33 -1.13
N SER A 21 9.26 6.04 -0.79
CA SER A 21 10.43 6.18 -1.68
C SER A 21 11.16 4.87 -1.99
N GLN A 22 10.92 3.82 -1.22
CA GLN A 22 11.51 2.50 -1.38
C GLN A 22 10.50 1.48 -1.93
N LEU A 23 9.33 1.92 -2.39
CA LEU A 23 8.23 1.05 -2.79
C LEU A 23 8.41 0.40 -4.18
N GLU A 24 9.41 0.78 -4.96
CA GLU A 24 9.66 0.18 -6.28
C GLU A 24 9.87 -1.34 -6.17
N GLN A 25 9.10 -2.10 -6.96
CA GLN A 25 8.97 -3.57 -6.89
C GLN A 25 8.41 -4.12 -5.58
N GLY A 26 7.94 -3.25 -4.70
CA GLY A 26 7.31 -3.59 -3.43
C GLY A 26 5.79 -3.75 -3.52
N VAL A 27 5.19 -3.89 -2.34
CA VAL A 27 3.75 -4.05 -2.15
C VAL A 27 3.26 -3.02 -1.15
N PHE A 28 2.18 -2.32 -1.51
CA PHE A 28 1.44 -1.46 -0.60
C PHE A 28 0.06 -2.05 -0.34
N ILE A 29 -0.32 -2.17 0.94
CA ILE A 29 -1.61 -2.73 1.34
C ILE A 29 -2.37 -1.67 2.14
N ASN A 30 -3.55 -1.27 1.64
CA ASN A 30 -4.50 -0.48 2.40
C ASN A 30 -5.49 -1.43 3.09
N LEU A 31 -5.48 -1.43 4.43
CA LEU A 31 -6.32 -2.29 5.27
C LEU A 31 -7.38 -1.44 5.96
N GLY A 32 -8.61 -1.44 5.42
CA GLY A 32 -9.78 -0.84 6.08
C GLY A 32 -9.80 0.69 6.20
N SER A 33 -8.88 1.42 5.57
CA SER A 33 -8.93 2.89 5.57
C SER A 33 -9.67 3.43 4.35
N ALA A 34 -10.80 4.10 4.63
CA ALA A 34 -11.68 4.69 3.64
C ALA A 34 -11.12 5.95 2.96
N VAL A 35 -10.45 6.79 3.74
CA VAL A 35 -10.12 8.18 3.35
C VAL A 35 -8.68 8.55 3.69
N ILE A 36 -8.28 8.42 4.96
CA ILE A 36 -6.99 8.97 5.44
C ILE A 36 -5.80 8.34 4.72
N ILE A 37 -5.68 7.00 4.73
CA ILE A 37 -4.54 6.34 4.08
C ILE A 37 -4.55 6.53 2.56
N PRO A 38 -5.68 6.38 1.83
CA PRO A 38 -5.73 6.69 0.40
C PRO A 38 -5.24 8.10 0.06
N GLU A 39 -5.67 9.10 0.84
CA GLU A 39 -5.31 10.51 0.62
C GLU A 39 -3.85 10.81 1.01
N VAL A 40 -3.33 10.20 2.06
CA VAL A 40 -1.95 10.36 2.51
C VAL A 40 -0.98 9.63 1.58
N PHE A 41 -1.33 8.43 1.13
CA PHE A 41 -0.54 7.65 0.17
C PHE A 41 -0.35 8.38 -1.15
N LEU A 42 -1.43 8.92 -1.73
CA LEU A 42 -1.33 9.64 -2.99
C LEU A 42 -0.45 10.90 -2.88
N LYS A 43 -0.51 11.60 -1.73
CA LYS A 43 0.34 12.77 -1.46
C LYS A 43 1.81 12.37 -1.30
N ALA A 44 2.09 11.31 -0.55
CA ALA A 44 3.43 10.79 -0.36
C ALA A 44 4.04 10.31 -1.69
N LEU A 45 3.29 9.55 -2.50
CA LEU A 45 3.73 9.05 -3.80
C LEU A 45 4.04 10.20 -4.76
N SER A 46 3.17 11.21 -4.81
CA SER A 46 3.40 12.42 -5.61
C SER A 46 4.68 13.15 -5.17
N LEU A 47 4.87 13.35 -3.86
CA LEU A 47 6.06 13.99 -3.31
C LEU A 47 7.33 13.22 -3.70
N VAL A 48 7.34 11.91 -3.49
CA VAL A 48 8.48 11.03 -3.77
C VAL A 48 8.86 11.05 -5.25
N ARG A 49 7.88 10.95 -6.15
CA ARG A 49 8.12 11.05 -7.61
C ARG A 49 8.67 12.42 -8.01
N ASN A 50 8.12 13.50 -7.45
CA ASN A 50 8.61 14.85 -7.71
C ASN A 50 10.04 15.09 -7.20
N LEU A 51 10.48 14.36 -6.17
CA LEU A 51 11.86 14.38 -5.68
C LEU A 51 12.82 13.50 -6.52
N GLY A 52 12.35 12.88 -7.60
CA GLY A 52 13.17 12.10 -8.53
C GLY A 52 13.32 10.61 -8.20
N TYR A 53 12.60 10.09 -7.20
CA TYR A 53 12.64 8.66 -6.90
C TYR A 53 11.86 7.85 -7.94
N ASN A 54 12.47 6.79 -8.46
CA ASN A 54 11.85 5.88 -9.42
C ASN A 54 10.87 4.92 -8.73
N VAL A 55 9.62 5.34 -8.55
CA VAL A 55 8.55 4.54 -7.92
C VAL A 55 7.35 4.44 -8.86
N TYR A 56 7.38 3.46 -9.76
CA TYR A 56 6.39 3.26 -10.82
C TYR A 56 5.87 1.82 -10.90
N ARG A 57 6.69 0.81 -10.58
CA ARG A 57 6.28 -0.59 -10.70
C ARG A 57 6.16 -1.20 -9.31
N PHE A 58 4.98 -1.10 -8.73
CA PHE A 58 4.65 -1.71 -7.44
C PHE A 58 3.26 -2.32 -7.47
N THR A 59 2.97 -3.19 -6.51
CA THR A 59 1.64 -3.78 -6.35
C THR A 59 0.88 -3.06 -5.27
N THR A 60 -0.36 -2.64 -5.54
CA THR A 60 -1.26 -2.10 -4.52
C THR A 60 -2.42 -3.06 -4.27
N ILE A 61 -2.80 -3.19 -3.01
CA ILE A 61 -3.92 -4.02 -2.59
C ILE A 61 -4.80 -3.19 -1.66
N ASN A 62 -6.09 -3.09 -1.97
CA ASN A 62 -7.08 -2.55 -1.06
C ASN A 62 -7.94 -3.68 -0.49
N LEU A 63 -7.94 -3.85 0.83
CA LEU A 63 -8.83 -4.77 1.55
C LEU A 63 -9.89 -3.97 2.33
N ASP A 64 -11.16 -4.20 2.01
CA ASP A 64 -12.28 -3.54 2.68
C ASP A 64 -13.54 -4.41 2.59
N PHE A 65 -14.49 -4.20 3.51
CA PHE A 65 -15.77 -4.90 3.55
C PHE A 65 -16.68 -4.48 2.39
N ASN A 66 -16.51 -3.25 1.91
CA ASN A 66 -17.30 -2.65 0.84
C ASN A 66 -16.41 -1.98 -0.20
N ARG A 67 -16.93 -1.81 -1.43
CA ARG A 67 -16.22 -1.09 -2.48
C ARG A 67 -16.33 0.43 -2.25
N GLN A 68 -15.21 1.06 -1.96
CA GLN A 68 -15.13 2.49 -1.70
C GLN A 68 -14.44 3.22 -2.85
N TYR A 69 -15.11 4.23 -3.40
CA TYR A 69 -14.62 4.98 -4.57
C TYR A 69 -13.24 5.61 -4.35
N ARG A 70 -13.00 6.24 -3.19
CA ARG A 70 -11.72 6.90 -2.88
C ARG A 70 -10.57 5.90 -2.76
N ALA A 71 -10.81 4.79 -2.07
CA ALA A 71 -9.81 3.72 -1.93
C ALA A 71 -9.50 3.08 -3.30
N LEU A 72 -10.53 2.77 -4.10
CA LEU A 72 -10.37 2.29 -5.47
C LEU A 72 -9.52 3.26 -6.31
N THR A 73 -9.91 4.53 -6.33
CA THR A 73 -9.26 5.52 -7.19
C THR A 73 -7.83 5.84 -6.74
N ASN A 74 -7.63 6.11 -5.45
CA ASN A 74 -6.37 6.66 -4.93
C ASN A 74 -5.35 5.60 -4.47
N VAL A 75 -5.76 4.34 -4.31
CA VAL A 75 -4.84 3.23 -3.97
C VAL A 75 -4.68 2.28 -5.15
N VAL A 76 -5.77 1.92 -5.82
CA VAL A 76 -5.76 0.86 -6.83
C VAL A 76 -5.51 1.40 -8.23
N GLU A 77 -6.22 2.45 -8.65
CA GLU A 77 -6.16 2.91 -10.04
C GLU A 77 -5.02 3.92 -10.28
N ARG A 78 -5.10 5.12 -9.66
CA ARG A 78 -4.17 6.22 -9.94
C ARG A 78 -2.68 5.89 -9.69
N PRO A 79 -2.31 5.23 -8.59
CA PRO A 79 -0.91 4.92 -8.30
C PRO A 79 -0.25 4.04 -9.36
N THR A 80 -1.03 3.11 -9.94
CA THR A 80 -0.54 2.08 -10.86
C THR A 80 -0.79 2.39 -12.34
N MET A 81 -1.38 3.55 -12.68
CA MET A 81 -1.60 3.95 -14.09
C MET A 81 -0.31 4.01 -14.92
N HIS A 82 0.82 4.33 -14.27
CA HIS A 82 2.12 4.51 -14.93
C HIS A 82 3.02 3.27 -14.79
N GLY A 83 2.46 2.15 -14.32
CA GLY A 83 3.17 0.90 -14.05
C GLY A 83 2.66 0.19 -12.80
N GLY A 84 2.92 -1.12 -12.69
CA GLY A 84 2.50 -1.91 -11.53
C GLY A 84 1.13 -2.56 -11.68
N ARG A 85 0.56 -3.03 -10.55
CA ARG A 85 -0.72 -3.75 -10.53
C ARG A 85 -1.54 -3.36 -9.30
N GLY A 86 -2.80 -3.02 -9.51
CA GLY A 86 -3.75 -2.73 -8.44
C GLY A 86 -4.76 -3.86 -8.26
N PHE A 87 -5.03 -4.22 -7.00
CA PHE A 87 -6.04 -5.19 -6.62
C PHE A 87 -7.01 -4.59 -5.60
N TYR A 88 -8.30 -4.87 -5.77
CA TYR A 88 -9.33 -4.57 -4.77
C TYR A 88 -9.98 -5.88 -4.35
N ILE A 89 -9.88 -6.22 -3.06
CA ILE A 89 -10.48 -7.44 -2.53
C ILE A 89 -11.53 -7.02 -1.51
N ILE A 90 -12.75 -7.53 -1.73
CA ILE A 90 -13.90 -7.25 -0.87
C ILE A 90 -14.07 -8.42 0.09
N GLY A 91 -14.11 -8.13 1.40
CA GLY A 91 -14.31 -9.13 2.43
C GLY A 91 -14.05 -8.59 3.83
N HIS A 92 -14.35 -9.40 4.85
CA HIS A 92 -14.00 -9.06 6.22
C HIS A 92 -12.48 -9.14 6.38
N ASN A 93 -11.85 -8.01 6.73
CA ASN A 93 -10.39 -7.92 6.86
C ASN A 93 -9.81 -8.96 7.83
N GLU A 94 -10.56 -9.31 8.88
CA GLU A 94 -10.23 -10.34 9.86
C GLU A 94 -10.11 -11.75 9.26
N ILE A 95 -10.74 -11.99 8.12
CA ILE A 95 -10.67 -13.26 7.39
C ILE A 95 -9.72 -13.12 6.21
N THR A 96 -9.92 -12.11 5.38
CA THR A 96 -9.18 -11.91 4.14
C THR A 96 -7.69 -11.69 4.38
N PHE A 97 -7.31 -10.91 5.39
CA PHE A 97 -5.90 -10.62 5.65
C PHE A 97 -5.12 -11.84 6.16
N PRO A 98 -5.59 -12.61 7.17
CA PRO A 98 -4.92 -13.85 7.55
C PRO A 98 -4.84 -14.89 6.44
N LEU A 99 -5.88 -15.01 5.60
CA LEU A 99 -5.86 -15.94 4.46
C LEU A 99 -4.80 -15.56 3.42
N ILE A 100 -4.66 -14.27 3.10
CA ILE A 100 -3.61 -13.79 2.19
C ILE A 100 -2.23 -14.05 2.80
N ALA A 101 -2.05 -13.77 4.10
CA ALA A 101 -0.79 -14.04 4.78
C ALA A 101 -0.44 -15.54 4.74
N ALA A 102 -1.39 -16.41 5.07
CA ALA A 102 -1.21 -17.86 5.01
C ALA A 102 -0.87 -18.34 3.59
N LEU A 103 -1.56 -17.82 2.57
CA LEU A 103 -1.28 -18.14 1.17
C LEU A 103 0.14 -17.75 0.76
N VAL A 104 0.62 -16.57 1.17
CA VAL A 104 1.99 -16.11 0.90
C VAL A 104 3.01 -17.00 1.59
N ILE A 105 2.78 -17.35 2.86
CA ILE A 105 3.66 -18.24 3.63
C ILE A 105 3.75 -19.62 2.97
N GLU A 106 2.62 -20.20 2.60
CA GLU A 106 2.56 -21.51 1.94
C GLU A 106 3.26 -21.46 0.57
N TYR A 107 3.02 -20.40 -0.22
CA TYR A 107 3.65 -20.23 -1.53
C TYR A 107 5.17 -20.14 -1.43
N ILE A 108 5.68 -19.34 -0.49
CA ILE A 108 7.12 -19.22 -0.25
C ILE A 108 7.71 -20.56 0.20
N SER A 109 7.01 -21.26 1.11
CA SER A 109 7.44 -22.55 1.64
C SER A 109 7.54 -23.64 0.57
N ARG A 110 6.56 -23.71 -0.34
CA ARG A 110 6.59 -24.64 -1.49
C ARG A 110 7.73 -24.30 -2.43
N ARG A 111 7.87 -23.02 -2.80
CA ARG A 111 8.92 -22.58 -3.72
C ARG A 111 10.32 -22.85 -3.17
N ALA A 112 10.52 -22.74 -1.85
CA ALA A 112 11.78 -23.09 -1.20
C ALA A 112 12.08 -24.60 -1.25
N LYS A 113 11.06 -25.46 -1.14
CA LYS A 113 11.21 -26.91 -1.31
C LYS A 113 11.57 -27.26 -2.75
N ASP A 114 10.89 -26.68 -3.72
CA ASP A 114 11.12 -26.93 -5.15
C ASP A 114 12.50 -26.46 -5.63
N ALA A 115 13.10 -25.46 -4.97
CA ALA A 115 14.43 -24.94 -5.28
C ALA A 115 15.58 -25.73 -4.63
N ASN A 116 15.28 -26.60 -3.66
CA ASN A 116 16.26 -27.42 -2.92
C ASN A 116 16.26 -28.90 -3.37
N ILE A 117 15.56 -29.22 -4.45
CA ILE A 117 15.56 -30.51 -5.17
C ILE A 117 16.25 -30.27 -6.51
#